data_AF-A0A0W0R2D8-F1
#
_entry.id   AF-A0A0W0R2D8-F1
#
_cell.length_a   1.000
_cell.length_b   1.000
_cell.length_c   1.000
_cell.angle_alpha   90.00
_cell.angle_beta   90.00
_cell.angle_gamma   90.00
#
_symmetry.space_group_name_H-M   'P 1'
#
loop_
_entity.id
_entity.type
_entity.pdbx_description
1 polymer ?
#
loop_
_entity_poly.entity_id
_entity_poly.type
_entity_poly.pdbx_seq_one_letter_code
_entity_poly.pdbx_strand_id
1 'polypeptide(L)'
;MSGFVIALLIIIVLVFFWIIATYNKLIGLIEAINNNKRQIDIQLDRRFKVFQSLIEAVKKYMDYEQTTLKDVVALRNQAQAAKDAGDEKGRIQAEEGISRIASGLNVVFEQYPDLKASQNVVQLQEEIVNTENKLSYAKQAYNDGVERYEAKKKSFFEAMIVNMFSSKLDKNFEYWALPEDQIQSKEDYTVKF
;
A
#
# COMPACT_ATOMS: atom_id res chain seq x y z
N MET A 1 39.02 3.11 -43.32
CA MET A 1 37.56 2.88 -43.45
C MET A 1 37.09 1.67 -42.67
N SER A 2 37.73 0.50 -42.76
CA SER A 2 37.36 -0.71 -41.99
C SER A 2 37.34 -0.53 -40.46
N GLY A 3 38.36 0.11 -39.87
CA GLY A 3 38.42 0.34 -38.42
C GLY A 3 37.30 1.23 -37.86
N PHE A 4 36.88 2.25 -38.62
CA PHE A 4 35.75 3.12 -38.26
C PHE A 4 34.42 2.36 -38.27
N VAL A 5 34.20 1.53 -39.30
CA VAL A 5 33.00 0.69 -39.40
C VAL A 5 32.93 -0.31 -38.26
N ILE A 6 34.05 -0.95 -37.91
CA ILE A 6 34.12 -1.88 -36.77
C ILE A 6 33.82 -1.16 -35.45
N ALA A 7 34.40 0.02 -35.22
CA ALA A 7 34.14 0.82 -34.03
C ALA A 7 32.65 1.20 -33.91
N LEU A 8 32.02 1.60 -35.02
CA LEU A 8 30.60 1.93 -35.06
C LEU A 8 29.71 0.72 -34.76
N LEU A 9 30.03 -0.45 -35.29
CA LEU A 9 29.32 -1.70 -34.98
C LEU A 9 29.43 -2.07 -33.50
N ILE A 10 30.62 -1.92 -32.90
CA ILE A 10 30.81 -2.18 -31.46
C ILE A 10 29.92 -1.25 -30.62
N ILE A 11 29.88 0.05 -30.95
CA ILE A 11 29.03 1.02 -30.23
C ILE A 11 27.56 0.63 -30.34
N ILE A 12 27.07 0.25 -31.51
CA ILE A 12 25.68 -0.19 -31.71
C ILE A 12 25.37 -1.40 -30.84
N VAL A 13 26.26 -2.39 -30.80
CA VAL A 13 26.09 -3.60 -29.98
C VAL A 13 26.04 -3.23 -28.49
N LEU A 14 26.91 -2.33 -28.02
CA LEU A 14 26.91 -1.88 -26.63
C LEU A 14 25.61 -1.15 -26.26
N VAL A 15 25.12 -0.25 -27.13
CA VAL A 15 23.85 0.46 -26.93
C VAL A 15 22.69 -0.53 -26.90
N PHE A 16 22.67 -1.52 -27.79
CA PHE A 16 21.64 -2.54 -27.83
C PHE A 16 21.55 -3.34 -26.52
N PHE A 17 22.68 -3.83 -26.00
CA PHE A 17 22.71 -4.53 -24.71
C PHE A 17 22.30 -3.63 -23.55
N TRP A 18 22.71 -2.35 -23.58
CA TRP A 18 22.34 -1.39 -22.57
C TRP A 18 20.83 -1.11 -22.52
N ILE A 19 20.17 -1.02 -23.67
CA ILE A 19 18.70 -0.88 -23.77
C ILE A 19 18.01 -2.08 -23.12
N ILE A 20 18.43 -3.30 -23.46
CA ILE A 20 17.85 -4.54 -22.90
C ILE A 20 18.02 -4.60 -21.38
N ALA A 21 19.21 -4.30 -20.88
CA ALA A 21 19.50 -4.32 -19.46
C ALA A 21 18.64 -3.32 -18.69
N THR A 22 18.49 -2.10 -19.24
CA THR A 22 17.66 -1.04 -18.63
C THR A 22 16.18 -1.39 -18.65
N TYR A 23 15.67 -1.91 -19.77
CA TYR A 23 14.29 -2.37 -19.90
C TYR A 23 13.97 -3.44 -18.85
N ASN A 24 14.79 -4.48 -18.75
CA ASN A 24 14.58 -5.56 -17.79
C ASN A 24 14.66 -5.09 -16.34
N LYS A 25 15.55 -4.14 -16.03
CA LYS A 25 15.64 -3.54 -14.70
C LYS A 25 14.38 -2.78 -14.32
N LEU A 26 13.82 -1.98 -15.23
CA LEU A 26 12.57 -1.24 -15.00
C LEU A 26 11.38 -2.19 -14.83
N ILE A 27 11.28 -3.24 -15.64
CA ILE A 27 10.27 -4.30 -15.47
C ILE A 27 10.42 -4.97 -14.10
N GLY A 28 11.65 -5.27 -13.67
CA GLY A 28 11.90 -5.84 -12.34
C GLY A 28 11.41 -4.94 -11.20
N LEU A 29 11.56 -3.62 -11.31
CA LEU A 29 11.04 -2.66 -10.33
C LEU A 29 9.50 -2.63 -10.32
N ILE A 30 8.86 -2.63 -11.49
CA ILE A 30 7.40 -2.70 -11.64
C ILE A 30 6.85 -3.97 -10.97
N GLU A 31 7.45 -5.12 -11.24
CA GLU A 31 6.99 -6.38 -10.64
C GLU A 31 7.25 -6.45 -9.14
N ALA A 32 8.32 -5.83 -8.64
CA ALA A 32 8.56 -5.70 -7.20
C ALA A 32 7.46 -4.87 -6.51
N ILE A 33 7.02 -3.76 -7.13
CA ILE A 33 5.90 -2.94 -6.64
C ILE A 33 4.61 -3.76 -6.65
N ASN A 34 4.31 -4.46 -7.73
CA ASN A 34 3.13 -5.33 -7.84
C ASN A 34 3.14 -6.42 -6.76
N ASN A 35 4.30 -7.01 -6.48
CA ASN A 35 4.44 -7.99 -5.40
C ASN A 35 4.17 -7.36 -4.03
N ASN A 36 4.73 -6.19 -3.75
CA ASN A 36 4.47 -5.48 -2.48
C ASN A 36 2.99 -5.12 -2.34
N LYS A 37 2.32 -4.72 -3.43
CA LYS A 37 0.87 -4.48 -3.45
C LYS A 37 0.07 -5.75 -3.09
N ARG A 38 0.48 -6.93 -3.57
CA ARG A 38 -0.13 -8.21 -3.16
C ARG A 38 0.07 -8.50 -1.67
N GLN A 39 1.22 -8.13 -1.10
CA GLN A 39 1.45 -8.29 0.34
C GLN A 39 0.50 -7.42 1.16
N ILE A 40 0.22 -6.19 0.71
CA ILE A 40 -0.80 -5.34 1.30
C ILE A 40 -2.17 -6.02 1.23
N ASP A 41 -2.59 -6.50 0.06
CA ASP A 41 -3.88 -7.19 -0.13
C ASP A 41 -4.06 -8.35 0.87
N ILE A 42 -3.02 -9.17 1.07
CA ILE A 42 -3.05 -10.28 2.03
C ILE A 42 -3.30 -9.78 3.46
N GLN A 43 -2.64 -8.69 3.88
CA GLN A 43 -2.83 -8.16 5.24
C GLN A 43 -4.20 -7.48 5.41
N LEU A 44 -4.73 -6.81 4.38
CA LEU A 44 -6.08 -6.25 4.39
C LEU A 44 -7.14 -7.36 4.53
N ASP A 45 -6.99 -8.46 3.79
CA ASP A 45 -7.89 -9.61 3.88
C ASP A 45 -7.80 -10.31 5.24
N ARG A 46 -6.59 -10.48 5.78
CA ARG A 46 -6.39 -11.02 7.13
C ARG A 46 -7.07 -10.13 8.17
N ARG A 47 -6.84 -8.82 8.11
CA ARG A 47 -7.43 -7.84 9.03
C ARG A 47 -8.94 -7.98 9.04
N PHE A 48 -9.57 -8.01 7.87
CA PHE A 48 -11.01 -8.12 7.76
C PHE A 48 -11.54 -9.43 8.37
N LYS A 49 -10.87 -10.56 8.15
CA LYS A 49 -11.25 -11.84 8.78
C LYS A 49 -11.19 -11.78 10.31
N VAL A 50 -10.16 -11.16 10.87
CA VAL A 50 -10.04 -10.99 12.32
C VAL A 50 -11.15 -10.07 12.85
N PHE A 51 -11.48 -8.99 12.14
CA PHE A 51 -12.63 -8.15 12.47
C PHE A 51 -13.96 -8.90 12.41
N GLN A 52 -14.16 -9.79 11.44
CA GLN A 52 -15.36 -10.63 11.37
C GLN A 52 -15.47 -11.54 12.61
N SER A 53 -14.37 -12.21 12.99
CA SER A 53 -14.33 -13.02 14.20
C SER A 53 -14.58 -12.19 15.47
N LEU A 54 -14.05 -10.96 15.52
CA LEU A 54 -14.30 -10.02 16.61
C LEU A 54 -15.78 -9.64 16.70
N ILE A 55 -16.41 -9.31 15.56
CA ILE A 55 -17.85 -9.01 15.48
C ILE A 55 -18.68 -10.16 16.05
N GLU A 56 -18.36 -11.40 15.68
CA GLU A 56 -19.06 -12.59 16.18
C GLU A 56 -18.87 -12.80 17.68
N ALA A 57 -17.67 -12.53 18.20
CA ALA A 57 -17.36 -12.65 19.61
C ALA A 57 -18.12 -11.60 20.45
N VAL A 58 -18.16 -10.33 20.01
CA VAL A 58 -18.79 -9.25 20.76
C VAL A 58 -20.32 -9.21 20.63
N LYS A 59 -20.89 -9.80 19.56
CA LYS A 59 -22.35 -9.94 19.37
C LYS A 59 -23.06 -10.58 20.57
N LYS A 60 -22.35 -11.38 21.37
CA LYS A 60 -22.89 -12.04 22.57
C LYS A 60 -22.95 -11.12 23.80
N TYR A 61 -22.22 -10.00 23.78
CA TYR A 61 -22.03 -9.10 24.92
C TYR A 61 -22.58 -7.69 24.67
N MET A 62 -22.79 -7.32 23.42
CA MET A 62 -23.32 -6.01 23.02
C MET A 62 -24.65 -6.21 22.31
N ASP A 63 -25.75 -6.00 23.03
CA ASP A 63 -27.09 -6.19 22.50
C ASP A 63 -27.42 -5.23 21.33
N TYR A 64 -26.77 -4.05 21.22
CA TYR A 64 -27.17 -3.07 20.19
C TYR A 64 -26.11 -2.07 19.67
N GLU A 65 -24.95 -1.88 20.30
CA GLU A 65 -23.93 -0.89 19.86
C GLU A 65 -22.93 -1.45 18.83
N GLN A 66 -23.46 -1.96 17.72
CA GLN A 66 -22.63 -2.43 16.60
C GLN A 66 -22.13 -1.30 15.69
N THR A 67 -22.34 -0.03 15.99
CA THR A 67 -22.11 1.08 15.05
C THR A 67 -20.68 1.10 14.53
N THR A 68 -19.69 1.08 15.43
CA THR A 68 -18.26 1.11 15.07
C THR A 68 -17.81 -0.10 14.27
N LEU A 69 -18.34 -1.30 14.57
CA LEU A 69 -17.97 -2.51 13.84
C LEU A 69 -18.77 -2.71 12.54
N LYS A 70 -19.98 -2.15 12.44
CA LYS A 70 -20.74 -2.04 11.18
C LYS A 70 -20.02 -1.13 10.20
N ASP A 71 -19.40 -0.06 10.69
CA ASP A 71 -18.60 0.84 9.87
C ASP A 71 -17.41 0.12 9.22
N VAL A 72 -16.79 -0.87 9.90
CA VAL A 72 -15.74 -1.70 9.29
C VAL A 72 -16.26 -2.49 8.10
N VAL A 73 -17.46 -3.08 8.20
CA VAL A 73 -18.08 -3.82 7.09
C VAL A 73 -18.44 -2.88 5.94
N ALA A 74 -19.00 -1.70 6.25
CA ALA A 74 -19.34 -0.70 5.25
C ALA A 74 -18.11 -0.18 4.50
N LEU A 75 -17.06 0.18 5.23
CA LEU A 75 -15.78 0.62 4.67
C LEU A 75 -15.12 -0.49 3.85
N ARG A 76 -15.20 -1.75 4.29
CA ARG A 76 -14.67 -2.87 3.51
C ARG A 76 -15.41 -3.03 2.18
N ASN A 77 -16.74 -2.93 2.19
CA ASN A 77 -17.53 -2.98 0.96
C ASN A 77 -17.18 -1.81 0.03
N GLN A 78 -17.00 -0.61 0.58
CA GLN A 78 -16.53 0.56 -0.17
C GLN A 78 -15.14 0.32 -0.77
N ALA A 79 -14.21 -0.26 -0.01
CA ALA A 79 -12.87 -0.56 -0.49
C ALA A 79 -12.89 -1.59 -1.64
N GLN A 80 -13.74 -2.62 -1.56
CA GLN A 80 -13.91 -3.61 -2.63
C GLN A 80 -14.55 -2.99 -3.88
N ALA A 81 -15.62 -2.20 -3.72
CA ALA A 81 -16.25 -1.51 -4.84
C ALA A 81 -15.28 -0.56 -5.55
N ALA A 82 -14.46 0.19 -4.79
CA ALA A 82 -13.42 1.05 -5.35
C ALA A 82 -12.33 0.23 -6.07
N LYS A 83 -11.92 -0.93 -5.52
CA LYS A 83 -10.99 -1.86 -6.18
C LYS A 83 -11.53 -2.32 -7.53
N ASP A 84 -12.79 -2.75 -7.58
CA ASP A 84 -13.43 -3.26 -8.80
C ASP A 84 -13.62 -2.16 -9.86
N ALA A 85 -13.85 -0.92 -9.43
CA ALA A 85 -13.93 0.25 -10.29
C ALA A 85 -12.56 0.78 -10.76
N GLY A 86 -11.45 0.22 -10.26
CA GLY A 86 -10.10 0.71 -10.54
C GLY A 86 -9.75 2.03 -9.82
N ASP A 87 -10.56 2.45 -8.84
CA ASP A 87 -10.33 3.62 -8.00
C ASP A 87 -9.44 3.25 -6.80
N GLU A 88 -8.13 3.23 -7.03
CA GLU A 88 -7.18 2.90 -5.98
C GLU A 88 -7.17 3.96 -4.85
N LYS A 89 -7.42 5.23 -5.17
CA LYS A 89 -7.46 6.31 -4.16
C LYS A 89 -8.64 6.14 -3.21
N GLY A 90 -9.84 5.89 -3.75
CA GLY A 90 -11.04 5.60 -2.95
C GLY A 90 -10.88 4.32 -2.12
N ARG A 91 -10.22 3.30 -2.68
CA ARG A 91 -9.89 2.08 -1.95
C ARG A 91 -8.96 2.36 -0.76
N ILE A 92 -7.87 3.09 -0.97
CA ILE A 92 -6.93 3.46 0.10
C ILE A 92 -7.65 4.23 1.21
N GLN A 93 -8.47 5.23 0.86
CA GLN A 93 -9.22 6.03 1.82
C GLN A 93 -10.14 5.18 2.70
N ALA A 94 -10.85 4.21 2.12
CA ALA A 94 -11.73 3.30 2.85
C ALA A 94 -10.93 2.37 3.78
N GLU A 95 -9.82 1.80 3.31
CA GLU A 95 -8.96 0.94 4.12
C GLU A 95 -8.27 1.71 5.27
N GLU A 96 -7.92 2.98 5.08
CA GLU A 96 -7.45 3.86 6.17
C GLU A 96 -8.55 4.18 7.19
N GLY A 97 -9.81 4.25 6.75
CA GLY A 97 -10.96 4.35 7.66
C GLY A 97 -11.00 3.17 8.65
N ILE A 98 -10.76 1.96 8.15
CA ILE A 98 -10.71 0.76 9.00
C ILE A 98 -9.49 0.82 9.94
N SER A 99 -8.33 1.29 9.48
CA SER A 99 -7.14 1.46 10.35
C SER A 99 -7.42 2.43 11.50
N ARG A 100 -8.16 3.52 11.25
CA ARG A 100 -8.58 4.47 12.29
C ARG A 100 -9.49 3.81 13.33
N ILE A 101 -10.46 3.01 12.88
CA ILE A 101 -11.31 2.22 13.79
C ILE A 101 -10.46 1.27 14.63
N ALA A 102 -9.52 0.55 13.99
CA ALA A 102 -8.62 -0.37 14.67
C ALA A 102 -7.83 0.33 15.79
N SER A 103 -7.31 1.53 15.54
CA SER A 103 -6.58 2.32 16.55
C SER A 103 -7.44 2.76 17.74
N GLY A 104 -8.74 2.95 17.53
CA GLY A 104 -9.71 3.37 18.55
C GLY A 104 -10.38 2.22 19.31
N LEU A 105 -10.16 0.96 18.93
CA LEU A 105 -10.82 -0.21 19.54
C LEU A 105 -10.64 -0.30 21.06
N ASN A 106 -9.46 0.07 21.57
CA ASN A 106 -9.17 0.03 23.00
C ASN A 106 -10.13 0.94 23.79
N VAL A 107 -10.40 2.14 23.28
CA VAL A 107 -11.29 3.13 23.94
C VAL A 107 -12.72 2.62 23.95
N VAL A 108 -13.17 1.95 22.88
CA VAL A 108 -14.51 1.35 22.83
C VAL A 108 -14.62 0.25 23.89
N PHE A 109 -13.63 -0.62 24.04
CA PHE A 109 -13.69 -1.73 25.00
C PHE A 109 -13.53 -1.31 26.47
N GLU A 110 -12.98 -0.13 26.75
CA GLU A 110 -12.98 0.43 28.11
C GLU A 110 -14.40 0.67 28.66
N GLN A 111 -15.36 0.92 27.77
CA GLN A 111 -16.76 1.14 28.13
C GLN A 111 -17.51 -0.18 28.43
N TYR A 112 -16.90 -1.34 28.12
CA TYR A 112 -17.52 -2.66 28.28
C TYR A 112 -16.61 -3.60 29.11
N PRO A 113 -16.74 -3.58 30.45
CA PRO A 113 -15.92 -4.41 31.35
C PRO A 113 -15.95 -5.91 31.02
N ASP A 114 -17.10 -6.43 30.58
CA ASP A 114 -17.26 -7.84 30.22
C ASP A 114 -16.45 -8.23 28.98
N LEU A 115 -16.32 -7.32 27.99
CA LEU A 115 -15.46 -7.54 26.83
C LEU A 115 -13.99 -7.52 27.21
N LYS A 116 -13.61 -6.62 28.12
CA LYS A 116 -12.24 -6.50 28.64
C LYS A 116 -11.81 -7.74 29.43
N ALA A 117 -12.74 -8.41 30.10
CA ALA A 117 -12.50 -9.66 30.79
C ALA A 117 -12.48 -10.89 29.85
N SER A 118 -12.97 -10.76 28.62
CA SER A 118 -13.05 -11.86 27.66
C SER A 118 -11.70 -12.11 27.00
N GLN A 119 -11.02 -13.18 27.40
CA GLN A 119 -9.71 -13.57 26.86
C GLN A 119 -9.72 -13.73 25.33
N ASN A 120 -10.83 -14.20 24.74
CA ASN A 120 -10.99 -14.33 23.29
C ASN A 120 -11.02 -12.97 22.57
N VAL A 121 -11.75 -12.00 23.14
CA VAL A 121 -11.85 -10.64 22.57
C VAL A 121 -10.50 -9.93 22.64
N VAL A 122 -9.79 -10.07 23.76
CA VAL A 122 -8.43 -9.52 23.94
C VAL A 122 -7.46 -10.11 22.91
N GLN A 123 -7.49 -11.43 22.68
CA GLN A 123 -6.64 -12.08 21.67
C GLN A 123 -6.92 -11.57 20.25
N LEU A 124 -8.19 -11.39 19.89
CA LEU A 124 -8.58 -10.86 18.57
C LEU A 124 -8.14 -9.41 18.40
N GLN A 125 -8.24 -8.59 19.45
CA GLN A 125 -7.74 -7.22 19.45
C GLN A 125 -6.21 -7.18 19.23
N GLU A 126 -5.46 -8.01 19.95
CA GLU A 126 -4.01 -8.15 19.75
C GLU A 126 -3.69 -8.59 18.31
N GLU A 127 -4.47 -9.50 17.74
CA GLU A 127 -4.28 -9.92 16.35
C GLU A 127 -4.57 -8.79 15.34
N ILE A 128 -5.57 -7.94 15.60
CA ILE A 128 -5.81 -6.73 14.81
C ILE A 128 -4.59 -5.80 14.87
N VAL A 129 -4.07 -5.50 16.06
CA VAL A 129 -2.88 -4.65 16.23
C VAL A 129 -1.66 -5.24 15.51
N ASN A 130 -1.44 -6.55 15.65
CA ASN A 130 -0.37 -7.25 14.95
C ASN A 130 -0.52 -7.19 13.43
N THR A 131 -1.75 -7.25 12.93
CA THR A 131 -2.05 -7.14 11.50
C THR A 131 -1.85 -5.71 11.00
N GLU A 132 -2.26 -4.69 11.77
CA GLU A 132 -1.98 -3.27 11.47
C GLU A 132 -0.48 -2.97 11.40
N ASN A 133 0.31 -3.51 12.32
CA ASN A 133 1.77 -3.35 12.30
C ASN A 133 2.38 -3.96 11.03
N LYS A 134 2.00 -5.19 10.68
CA LYS A 134 2.46 -5.85 9.44
C LYS A 134 2.00 -5.10 8.19
N LEU A 135 0.77 -4.61 8.20
CA LEU A 135 0.19 -3.81 7.13
C LEU A 135 0.99 -2.50 6.96
N SER A 136 1.37 -1.82 8.04
CA SER A 136 2.22 -0.62 7.99
C SER A 136 3.58 -0.89 7.32
N TYR A 137 4.25 -1.99 7.69
CA TYR A 137 5.52 -2.37 7.03
C TYR A 137 5.33 -2.71 5.55
N ALA A 138 4.23 -3.38 5.19
CA ALA A 138 3.91 -3.68 3.80
C ALA A 138 3.65 -2.41 2.97
N LYS A 139 2.92 -1.44 3.54
CA LYS A 139 2.68 -0.11 2.93
C LYS A 139 3.98 0.65 2.72
N GLN A 140 4.87 0.65 3.73
CA GLN A 140 6.19 1.27 3.60
C GLN A 140 7.01 0.63 2.49
N ALA A 141 7.12 -0.70 2.46
CA ALA A 141 7.88 -1.40 1.42
C ALA A 141 7.32 -1.16 0.00
N TYR A 142 5.99 -1.04 -0.13
CA TYR A 142 5.35 -0.65 -1.39
C TYR A 142 5.75 0.78 -1.79
N ASN A 143 5.61 1.76 -0.89
CA ASN A 143 5.96 3.16 -1.14
C ASN A 143 7.44 3.33 -1.49
N ASP A 144 8.35 2.67 -0.78
CA ASP A 144 9.78 2.65 -1.07
C ASP A 144 10.05 2.10 -2.48
N GLY A 145 9.29 1.07 -2.88
CA GLY A 145 9.34 0.51 -4.24
C GLY A 145 8.90 1.52 -5.30
N VAL A 146 7.76 2.19 -5.07
CA VAL A 146 7.24 3.24 -5.95
C VAL A 146 8.25 4.38 -6.09
N GLU A 147 8.82 4.87 -4.99
CA GLU A 147 9.82 5.94 -5.01
C GLU A 147 11.07 5.56 -5.81
N ARG A 148 11.62 4.36 -5.58
CA ARG A 148 12.79 3.85 -6.33
C ARG A 148 12.49 3.76 -7.82
N TYR A 149 11.31 3.28 -8.18
CA TYR A 149 10.88 3.20 -9.58
C TYR A 149 10.70 4.60 -10.19
N GLU A 150 10.03 5.52 -9.50
CA GLU A 150 9.83 6.90 -9.98
C GLU A 150 11.16 7.64 -10.19
N ALA A 151 12.09 7.53 -9.24
CA ALA A 151 13.42 8.09 -9.38
C ALA A 151 14.16 7.50 -10.58
N LYS A 152 14.04 6.17 -10.78
CA LYS A 152 14.68 5.49 -11.91
C LYS A 152 14.02 5.84 -13.24
N LYS A 153 12.69 5.96 -13.28
CA LYS A 153 11.90 6.35 -14.45
C LYS A 153 12.27 7.76 -14.94
N LYS A 154 12.51 8.68 -14.01
CA LYS A 154 12.89 10.09 -14.27
C LYS A 154 14.37 10.30 -14.56
N SER A 155 15.23 9.32 -14.29
CA SER A 155 16.67 9.43 -14.54
C SER A 155 16.94 9.58 -16.04
N PHE A 156 17.92 10.43 -16.41
CA PHE A 156 18.11 10.91 -17.79
C PHE A 156 18.16 9.78 -18.83
N PHE A 157 18.98 8.75 -18.60
CA PHE A 157 19.15 7.67 -19.56
C PHE A 157 17.95 6.73 -19.61
N GLU A 158 17.38 6.40 -18.45
CA GLU A 158 16.22 5.54 -18.32
C GLU A 158 14.96 6.18 -18.91
N ALA A 159 14.79 7.50 -18.77
CA ALA A 159 13.67 8.26 -19.32
C ALA A 159 13.58 8.10 -20.85
N MET A 160 14.72 8.00 -21.55
CA MET A 160 14.73 7.73 -23.00
C MET A 160 14.12 6.36 -23.32
N ILE A 161 14.43 5.33 -22.52
CA ILE A 161 13.91 3.98 -22.70
C ILE A 161 12.42 3.93 -22.33
N VAL A 162 12.03 4.60 -21.24
CA VAL A 162 10.62 4.72 -20.83
C VAL A 162 9.79 5.36 -21.94
N ASN A 163 10.26 6.46 -22.53
CA ASN A 163 9.56 7.14 -23.63
C ASN A 163 9.44 6.25 -24.88
N MET A 164 10.46 5.45 -25.20
CA MET A 164 10.44 4.52 -26.32
C MET A 164 9.48 3.34 -26.11
N PHE A 165 9.32 2.88 -24.86
CA PHE A 165 8.48 1.74 -24.48
C PHE A 165 7.37 2.13 -23.48
N SER A 166 6.73 3.29 -23.69
CA SER A 166 5.82 3.93 -22.73
C SER A 166 4.66 3.03 -22.30
N SER A 167 4.04 2.29 -23.22
CA SER A 167 2.93 1.38 -22.91
C SER A 167 3.26 0.32 -21.83
N LYS A 168 4.53 -0.08 -21.74
CA LYS A 168 5.02 -1.08 -20.79
C LYS A 168 5.71 -0.46 -19.59
N LEU A 169 6.46 0.62 -19.79
CA LEU A 169 7.38 1.17 -18.79
C LEU A 169 6.91 2.47 -18.14
N ASP A 170 5.95 3.18 -18.72
CA ASP A 170 5.38 4.39 -18.11
C ASP A 170 4.14 3.99 -17.30
N LYS A 171 4.39 3.56 -16.06
CA LYS A 171 3.35 3.23 -15.08
C LYS A 171 3.25 4.34 -14.06
N ASN A 172 2.03 4.56 -13.58
CA ASN A 172 1.76 5.41 -12.44
C ASN A 172 1.20 4.52 -11.33
N PHE A 173 1.78 4.66 -10.14
CA PHE A 173 1.38 3.93 -8.95
C PHE A 173 0.94 4.94 -7.89
N GLU A 174 -0.26 4.75 -7.37
CA GLU A 174 -0.74 5.53 -6.23
C GLU A 174 0.10 5.19 -5.00
N TYR A 175 0.50 6.22 -4.24
CA TYR A 175 1.18 6.04 -2.96
C TYR A 175 0.19 5.60 -1.90
N TRP A 176 0.61 4.66 -1.05
CA TRP A 176 -0.12 4.31 0.15
C TRP A 176 0.27 5.24 1.30
N ALA A 177 -0.12 6.52 1.20
CA ALA A 177 0.22 7.54 2.18
C ALA A 177 -1.02 8.02 2.95
N LEU A 178 -0.78 8.67 4.10
CA LEU A 178 -1.78 9.53 4.73
C LEU A 178 -2.25 10.57 3.69
N PRO A 179 -3.51 11.00 3.74
CA PRO A 179 -4.03 11.96 2.77
C PRO A 179 -3.15 13.23 2.70
N GLU A 180 -3.09 13.85 1.51
CA GLU A 180 -2.13 14.93 1.18
C GLU A 180 -2.17 16.12 2.16
N ASP A 181 -3.32 16.33 2.81
CA ASP A 181 -3.55 17.30 3.89
C ASP A 181 -2.65 17.06 5.12
N GLN A 182 -2.36 15.80 5.44
CA GLN A 182 -1.50 15.44 6.57
C GLN A 182 0.00 15.50 6.23
N ILE A 183 0.36 15.36 4.95
CA ILE A 183 1.75 15.53 4.49
C ILE A 183 2.12 17.01 4.54
N GLN A 184 1.28 17.89 3.99
CA GLN A 184 1.49 19.34 4.04
C GLN A 184 1.59 19.87 5.47
N SER A 185 0.72 19.46 6.39
CA SER A 185 0.79 19.91 7.80
C SER A 185 2.05 19.45 8.55
N LYS A 186 2.67 18.34 8.13
CA LYS A 186 3.93 17.84 8.71
C LYS A 186 5.16 18.46 8.07
N GLU A 187 5.10 18.82 6.79
CA GLU A 187 6.15 19.56 6.09
C GLU A 187 6.19 21.04 6.49
N ASP A 188 5.03 21.63 6.83
CA ASP A 188 4.90 22.99 7.39
C ASP A 188 5.38 23.10 8.85
N TYR A 189 5.94 22.04 9.43
CA TYR A 189 6.57 22.06 10.75
C TYR A 189 7.92 22.81 10.68
N THR A 190 7.83 24.12 10.46
CA THR A 190 8.95 25.04 10.63
C THR A 190 9.24 25.14 12.12
N VAL A 191 10.46 24.73 12.52
CA VAL A 191 10.95 24.99 13.87
C VAL A 191 10.99 26.50 14.02
N LYS A 192 10.05 27.06 14.78
CA LYS A 192 10.08 28.47 15.18
C LYS A 192 11.29 28.64 16.09
N PHE A 193 12.34 29.25 15.55
CA PHE A 193 13.48 29.74 16.32
C PHE A 193 13.07 30.97 17.13
#